data_AF-A0A4Q5SUL6-F1
#
_entry.id   AF-A0A4Q5SUL6-F1
#
_cell.length_a   1.000
_cell.length_b   1.000
_cell.length_c   1.000
_cell.angle_alpha   90.00
_cell.angle_beta   90.00
_cell.angle_gamma   90.00
#
_symmetry.space_group_name_H-M   'P 1'
#
loop_
_entity.id
_entity.type
_entity.pdbx_description
1 polymer ?
#
loop_
_entity_poly.entity_id
_entity_poly.type
_entity_poly.pdbx_seq_one_letter_code
_entity_poly.pdbx_strand_id
1 'polypeptide(L)'
;MLYHRISRSVLLASATIATVTVLAATPLRAQDTAQAPQAAPAPSASDDKADDDLHDPRRDSSGQIVVSAKGLKQLDVLAGTSVLAAEELQRNQAGQIGEVLSKLPGVTASGFSPAASRPILRGFSGERVRVLIDGLG
;
A
#
# COMPACT_ATOMS: atom_id res chain seq x y z
N MET A 1 -31.60 7.27 3.35
CA MET A 1 -30.77 8.12 4.23
C MET A 1 -29.91 7.23 5.11
N LEU A 2 -28.60 7.14 4.85
CA LEU A 2 -27.63 6.59 5.80
C LEU A 2 -26.23 7.08 5.39
N TYR A 3 -25.72 8.09 6.09
CA TYR A 3 -24.34 8.56 5.94
C TYR A 3 -23.44 7.78 6.90
N HIS A 4 -22.34 7.20 6.40
CA HIS A 4 -21.26 6.67 7.24
C HIS A 4 -20.04 7.58 7.09
N ARG A 5 -19.75 8.34 8.14
CA ARG A 5 -18.53 9.13 8.30
C ARG A 5 -17.47 8.24 8.95
N ILE A 6 -16.44 7.86 8.21
CA ILE A 6 -15.24 7.23 8.79
C ILE A 6 -14.16 8.31 8.83
N SER A 7 -14.03 8.89 10.01
CA SER A 7 -12.87 9.67 10.45
C SER A 7 -11.95 8.71 11.21
N ARG A 8 -10.65 8.74 10.92
CA ARG A 8 -9.64 8.54 11.96
C ARG A 8 -8.27 9.08 11.53
N SER A 9 -7.77 9.89 12.44
CA SER A 9 -6.64 10.81 12.42
C SER A 9 -5.30 10.13 12.66
N VAL A 10 -4.27 10.75 12.10
CA VAL A 10 -2.83 10.48 12.21
C VAL A 10 -2.30 10.76 13.63
N LEU A 11 -1.35 9.96 14.11
CA LEU A 11 -0.31 10.30 15.11
C LEU A 11 0.82 9.24 14.97
N LEU A 12 1.97 9.57 14.38
CA LEU A 12 3.18 10.17 14.97
C LEU A 12 3.93 9.26 15.98
N ALA A 13 5.04 8.68 15.48
CA ALA A 13 6.42 8.78 15.97
C ALA A 13 6.88 8.26 17.36
N SER A 14 8.17 7.87 17.37
CA SER A 14 9.13 7.58 18.46
C SER A 14 9.01 6.21 19.15
N ALA A 15 9.95 5.27 19.08
CA ALA A 15 11.41 5.27 19.31
C ALA A 15 11.81 5.62 20.76
N THR A 16 12.16 4.61 21.58
CA THR A 16 13.53 4.33 22.07
C THR A 16 13.57 3.21 23.12
N ILE A 17 14.72 2.56 23.14
CA ILE A 17 15.18 1.40 23.94
C ILE A 17 15.60 1.85 25.35
N ALA A 18 15.36 1.03 26.37
CA ALA A 18 16.12 1.07 27.62
C ALA A 18 16.27 -0.33 28.22
N THR A 19 17.52 -0.79 28.26
CA THR A 19 18.02 -2.00 28.90
C THR A 19 18.17 -1.80 30.42
N VAL A 20 17.88 -2.83 31.23
CA VAL A 20 18.37 -2.92 32.62
C VAL A 20 18.81 -4.36 32.91
N THR A 21 20.10 -4.48 33.19
CA THR A 21 20.87 -5.64 33.64
C THR A 21 20.72 -5.87 35.14
N VAL A 22 20.62 -7.12 35.62
CA VAL A 22 21.10 -7.48 36.97
C VAL A 22 21.81 -8.83 36.97
N LEU A 23 23.02 -8.75 37.51
CA LEU A 23 24.07 -9.73 37.75
C LEU A 23 23.77 -10.52 39.03
N ALA A 24 23.88 -11.84 39.01
CA ALA A 24 24.01 -12.64 40.23
C ALA A 24 24.99 -13.81 39.99
N ALA A 25 26.23 -13.60 40.41
CA ALA A 25 27.25 -14.63 40.55
C ALA A 25 26.89 -15.58 41.70
N THR A 26 27.00 -16.88 41.47
CA THR A 26 27.04 -17.89 42.55
C THR A 26 28.26 -18.80 42.37
N PRO A 27 28.98 -19.13 43.45
CA PRO A 27 30.35 -19.62 43.40
C PRO A 27 30.50 -21.13 43.18
N LEU A 28 31.46 -21.45 42.32
CA LEU A 28 32.50 -22.47 42.41
C LEU A 28 32.36 -23.53 43.54
N ARG A 29 32.07 -24.78 43.16
CA ARG A 29 32.32 -25.98 43.97
C ARG A 29 33.35 -26.88 43.27
N ALA A 30 34.50 -26.99 43.94
CA ALA A 30 35.50 -28.06 43.99
C ALA A 30 35.63 -29.03 42.79
N GLN A 31 36.77 -28.92 42.12
CA GLN A 31 37.38 -29.98 41.31
C GLN A 31 37.73 -31.16 42.21
N ASP A 32 37.33 -32.37 41.83
CA ASP A 32 38.01 -33.58 42.28
C ASP A 32 38.29 -34.47 41.07
N THR A 33 39.59 -34.71 40.86
CA THR A 33 40.26 -35.70 40.01
C THR A 33 40.03 -35.75 38.48
N ALA A 34 41.12 -35.38 37.79
CA ALA A 34 41.70 -36.01 36.59
C ALA A 34 40.89 -36.00 35.26
N GLN A 35 41.35 -35.18 34.29
CA GLN A 35 41.82 -35.59 32.95
C GLN A 35 41.85 -34.34 32.01
N ALA A 36 43.02 -33.98 31.48
CA ALA A 36 43.14 -33.27 30.19
C ALA A 36 43.49 -34.32 29.12
N PRO A 37 43.23 -34.14 27.80
CA PRO A 37 42.85 -32.91 27.09
C PRO A 37 41.69 -33.10 26.07
N GLN A 38 40.97 -32.04 25.71
CA GLN A 38 40.40 -31.87 24.35
C GLN A 38 39.76 -30.48 24.21
N ALA A 39 40.31 -29.67 23.30
CA ALA A 39 39.71 -28.43 22.87
C ALA A 39 38.41 -28.75 22.12
N ALA A 40 37.28 -28.36 22.70
CA ALA A 40 35.98 -28.40 22.03
C ALA A 40 35.95 -27.33 20.92
N PRO A 41 35.47 -27.64 19.71
CA PRO A 41 35.12 -26.62 18.75
C PRO A 41 33.95 -25.81 19.34
N ALA A 42 34.09 -24.49 19.38
CA ALA A 42 32.96 -23.61 19.66
C ALA A 42 31.82 -23.95 18.67
N PRO A 43 30.55 -24.00 19.10
CA PRO A 43 29.46 -24.08 18.16
C PRO A 43 29.52 -22.80 17.32
N SER A 44 29.90 -22.95 16.06
CA SER A 44 29.70 -21.89 15.07
C SER A 44 28.21 -21.59 15.09
N ALA A 45 27.83 -20.48 15.72
CA ALA A 45 26.51 -19.91 15.57
C ALA A 45 26.38 -19.65 14.07
N SER A 46 25.65 -20.54 13.39
CA SER A 46 25.26 -20.34 12.00
C SER A 46 24.54 -19.01 11.96
N ASP A 47 25.19 -18.06 11.30
CA ASP A 47 24.71 -16.73 10.99
C ASP A 47 23.39 -16.92 10.21
N ASP A 48 22.26 -16.91 10.91
CA ASP A 48 20.91 -17.03 10.32
C ASP A 48 20.55 -15.70 9.66
N LYS A 49 21.41 -15.26 8.74
CA LYS A 49 21.00 -14.33 7.71
C LYS A 49 19.94 -15.09 6.92
N ALA A 50 18.69 -14.66 7.05
CA ALA A 50 17.60 -15.15 6.22
C ALA A 50 18.04 -15.00 4.76
N ASP A 51 18.44 -16.12 4.18
CA ASP A 51 18.77 -16.25 2.77
C ASP A 51 17.46 -16.08 1.99
N ASP A 52 17.48 -15.26 0.94
CA ASP A 52 16.32 -14.97 0.10
C ASP A 52 16.04 -16.12 -0.89
N ASP A 53 16.87 -17.18 -0.87
CA ASP A 53 16.66 -18.36 -1.70
C ASP A 53 15.58 -19.29 -1.13
N LEU A 54 14.33 -19.00 -1.53
CA LEU A 54 13.14 -19.79 -1.21
C LEU A 54 13.06 -21.12 -1.98
N HIS A 55 14.02 -21.43 -2.85
CA HIS A 55 14.05 -22.67 -3.62
C HIS A 55 14.91 -23.79 -3.00
N ASP A 56 15.40 -23.60 -1.76
CA ASP A 56 16.20 -24.62 -1.09
C ASP A 56 15.33 -25.81 -0.61
N PRO A 57 15.49 -27.02 -1.18
CA PRO A 57 14.73 -28.21 -0.77
C PRO A 57 15.05 -28.66 0.67
N ARG A 58 16.12 -28.12 1.29
CA ARG A 58 16.44 -28.35 2.71
C ARG A 58 15.55 -27.55 3.66
N ARG A 59 14.92 -26.46 3.20
CA ARG A 59 14.03 -25.61 4.01
C ARG A 59 12.56 -25.98 3.85
N ASP A 60 12.13 -26.31 2.63
CA ASP A 60 10.79 -26.82 2.36
C ASP A 60 10.85 -28.00 1.36
N SER A 61 10.68 -29.22 1.88
CA SER A 61 10.61 -30.43 1.07
C SER A 61 9.26 -30.62 0.37
N SER A 62 8.25 -29.82 0.70
CA SER A 62 6.94 -29.89 0.04
C SER A 62 6.91 -29.18 -1.32
N GLY A 63 7.92 -28.34 -1.60
CA GLY A 63 8.01 -27.56 -2.83
C GLY A 63 6.88 -26.54 -2.98
N GLN A 64 6.25 -26.14 -1.87
CA GLN A 64 5.05 -25.30 -1.90
C GLN A 64 5.44 -23.83 -1.82
N ILE A 65 5.36 -23.13 -2.96
CA ILE A 65 5.56 -21.67 -3.00
C ILE A 65 4.25 -20.96 -2.62
N VAL A 66 4.20 -20.38 -1.42
CA VAL A 66 3.04 -19.60 -0.95
C VAL A 66 3.24 -18.12 -1.33
N VAL A 67 2.56 -17.68 -2.39
CA VAL A 67 2.53 -16.27 -2.79
C VAL A 67 1.30 -15.60 -2.19
N SER A 68 1.50 -14.66 -1.28
CA SER A 68 0.42 -13.86 -0.69
C SER A 68 0.45 -12.43 -1.21
N ALA A 69 -0.69 -11.93 -1.68
CA ALA A 69 -0.86 -10.52 -2.07
C ALA A 69 -2.10 -9.93 -1.41
N LYS A 70 -2.03 -8.65 -1.04
CA LYS A 70 -3.18 -7.90 -0.52
C LYS A 70 -4.01 -7.38 -1.69
N GLY A 71 -5.21 -7.95 -1.89
CA GLY A 71 -6.13 -7.48 -2.92
C GLY A 71 -6.55 -6.02 -2.74
N LEU A 72 -6.72 -5.31 -3.85
CA LEU A 72 -7.26 -3.94 -3.85
C LEU A 72 -8.78 -4.01 -3.76
N LYS A 73 -9.37 -3.25 -2.83
CA LYS A 73 -10.83 -3.18 -2.69
C LYS A 73 -11.51 -2.40 -3.82
N GLN A 74 -10.76 -1.53 -4.50
CA GLN A 74 -11.30 -0.64 -5.52
C GLN A 74 -10.32 -0.55 -6.69
N LEU A 75 -10.77 -1.03 -7.85
CA LEU A 75 -9.99 -1.05 -9.09
C LEU A 75 -9.93 0.33 -9.77
N ASP A 76 -10.84 1.24 -9.40
CA ASP A 76 -10.96 2.59 -9.94
C ASP A 76 -9.69 3.43 -9.79
N VAL A 77 -8.90 3.13 -8.74
CA VAL A 77 -7.60 3.77 -8.47
C VAL A 77 -6.58 3.45 -9.58
N LEU A 78 -6.63 2.24 -10.13
CA LEU A 78 -5.76 1.82 -11.24
C LEU A 78 -6.31 2.31 -12.60
N ALA A 79 -7.62 2.47 -12.72
CA ALA A 79 -8.28 2.87 -13.97
C ALA A 79 -8.21 4.39 -14.26
N GLY A 80 -7.74 5.21 -13.31
CA GLY A 80 -7.63 6.65 -13.48
C GLY A 80 -8.98 7.34 -13.62
N THR A 81 -9.95 6.93 -12.80
CA THR A 81 -11.28 7.55 -12.75
C THR A 81 -11.26 8.81 -11.87
N SER A 82 -12.15 9.74 -12.16
CA SER A 82 -12.36 10.94 -11.34
C SER A 82 -13.84 11.09 -11.06
N VAL A 83 -14.18 11.34 -9.80
CA VAL A 83 -15.56 11.54 -9.34
C VAL A 83 -15.67 12.96 -8.83
N LEU A 84 -16.64 13.71 -9.36
CA LEU A 84 -16.97 15.05 -8.88
C LEU A 84 -18.19 14.94 -7.97
N ALA A 85 -18.01 15.27 -6.68
CA ALA A 85 -19.11 15.23 -5.71
C ALA A 85 -20.00 16.47 -5.80
N ALA A 86 -21.21 16.39 -5.24
CA ALA A 86 -22.19 17.48 -5.27
C ALA A 86 -21.64 18.78 -4.65
N GLU A 87 -20.89 18.68 -3.56
CA GLU A 87 -20.32 19.84 -2.87
C GLU A 87 -19.22 20.52 -3.71
N GLU A 88 -18.46 19.72 -4.46
CA GLU A 88 -17.43 20.22 -5.38
C GLU A 88 -18.05 20.85 -6.63
N LEU A 89 -19.12 20.25 -7.14
CA LEU A 89 -19.91 20.79 -8.24
C LEU A 89 -20.54 22.13 -7.85
N GLN A 90 -21.06 22.25 -6.62
CA GLN A 90 -21.63 23.50 -6.12
C GLN A 90 -20.58 24.60 -5.96
N ARG A 91 -19.35 24.26 -5.54
CA ARG A 91 -18.23 25.23 -5.50
C ARG A 91 -17.74 25.62 -6.90
N ASN A 92 -17.84 24.70 -7.85
CA ASN A 92 -17.37 24.87 -9.22
C ASN A 92 -18.53 24.98 -10.21
N GLN A 93 -19.54 25.77 -9.87
CA GLN A 93 -20.63 26.06 -10.81
C GLN A 93 -20.08 26.85 -12.00
N ALA A 94 -20.08 26.21 -13.16
CA ALA A 94 -19.89 26.85 -14.45
C ALA A 94 -21.19 26.77 -15.24
N GLY A 95 -21.35 27.63 -16.24
CA GLY A 95 -22.55 27.64 -17.07
C GLY A 95 -22.72 26.36 -17.92
N GLN A 96 -21.68 25.52 -18.04
CA GLN A 96 -21.65 24.35 -18.91
C GLN A 96 -20.85 23.20 -18.29
N ILE A 97 -21.29 21.96 -18.55
CA ILE A 97 -20.66 20.75 -18.00
C ILE A 97 -19.19 20.60 -18.42
N GLY A 98 -18.83 20.93 -19.67
CA GLY A 98 -17.46 20.83 -20.15
C GLY A 98 -16.49 21.75 -19.40
N GLU A 99 -16.96 22.92 -18.96
CA GLU A 99 -16.15 23.87 -18.20
C GLU A 99 -15.98 23.46 -16.73
N VAL A 100 -16.95 22.74 -16.17
CA VAL A 100 -16.77 22.09 -14.86
C VAL A 100 -15.73 20.97 -14.98
N LEU A 101 -15.82 20.14 -16.02
CA LEU A 101 -14.96 18.98 -16.22
C LEU A 101 -13.53 19.34 -16.64
N SER A 102 -13.29 20.51 -17.24
CA SER A 102 -11.94 20.95 -17.65
C SER A 102 -10.97 21.17 -16.49
N LYS A 103 -11.48 21.25 -15.26
CA LYS A 103 -10.68 21.30 -14.03
C LYS A 103 -10.09 19.94 -13.65
N LEU A 104 -10.56 18.86 -14.28
CA LEU A 104 -10.05 17.51 -14.04
C LEU A 104 -8.79 17.24 -14.89
N PRO A 105 -7.82 16.49 -14.35
CA PRO A 105 -6.58 16.22 -15.04
C PRO A 105 -6.82 15.39 -16.32
N GLY A 106 -6.21 15.82 -17.42
CA GLY A 106 -6.33 15.14 -18.72
C GLY A 106 -7.70 15.31 -19.39
N VAL A 107 -8.54 16.21 -18.88
CA VAL A 107 -9.82 16.59 -19.48
C VAL A 107 -9.73 18.02 -19.99
N THR A 108 -10.08 18.22 -21.25
CA THR A 108 -10.34 19.55 -21.80
C THR A 108 -11.75 19.57 -22.38
N ALA A 109 -12.27 20.75 -22.70
CA ALA A 109 -13.58 20.88 -23.32
C ALA A 109 -13.54 21.86 -24.48
N SER A 110 -14.34 21.58 -25.50
CA SER A 110 -14.62 22.51 -26.60
C SER A 110 -16.07 22.98 -26.48
N GLY A 111 -16.29 24.28 -26.52
CA GLY A 111 -17.63 24.90 -26.53
C GLY A 111 -17.98 25.35 -27.94
N PHE A 112 -19.20 25.03 -28.39
CA PHE A 112 -19.74 25.52 -29.68
C PHE A 112 -20.83 26.57 -29.49
N SER A 113 -21.57 26.51 -28.39
CA SER A 113 -22.66 27.44 -28.01
C SER A 113 -22.89 27.33 -26.50
N PRO A 114 -23.40 28.36 -25.81
CA PRO A 114 -23.84 28.24 -24.42
C PRO A 114 -24.88 27.11 -24.29
N ALA A 115 -24.47 26.00 -23.68
CA ALA A 115 -25.16 24.70 -23.47
C ALA A 115 -24.66 23.53 -24.34
N ALA A 116 -23.80 23.78 -25.34
CA ALA A 116 -23.22 22.74 -26.18
C ALA A 116 -21.69 22.67 -25.97
N SER A 117 -21.29 21.89 -24.97
CA SER A 117 -19.88 21.60 -24.68
C SER A 117 -19.56 20.13 -24.89
N ARG A 118 -18.45 19.84 -25.58
CA ARG A 118 -17.95 18.48 -25.83
C ARG A 118 -16.69 18.23 -25.01
N PRO A 119 -16.66 17.23 -24.11
CA PRO A 119 -15.44 16.88 -23.40
C PRO A 119 -14.43 16.19 -24.34
N ILE A 120 -13.16 16.42 -24.09
CA ILE A 120 -12.01 15.81 -24.76
C ILE A 120 -11.19 15.11 -23.66
N LEU A 121 -11.09 13.79 -23.74
CA LEU A 121 -10.39 12.97 -22.76
C LEU A 121 -9.05 12.53 -23.34
N ARG A 122 -7.94 13.05 -22.78
CA ARG A 122 -6.58 12.69 -23.20
C ARG A 122 -6.37 12.82 -24.73
N GLY A 123 -6.98 13.84 -25.34
CA GLY A 123 -6.92 14.09 -26.79
C GLY A 123 -7.99 13.39 -27.63
N PHE A 124 -8.83 12.52 -27.06
CA PHE A 124 -9.94 11.88 -27.76
C PHE A 124 -11.24 12.69 -27.63
N SER A 125 -12.03 12.74 -28.70
CA SER A 125 -13.33 13.41 -28.76
C SER A 125 -14.29 12.68 -29.70
N GLY A 126 -15.58 13.07 -29.71
CA GLY A 126 -16.59 12.51 -30.61
C GLY A 126 -17.00 11.10 -30.22
N GLU A 127 -17.13 10.19 -31.19
CA GLU A 127 -17.59 8.80 -30.96
C GLU A 127 -16.74 8.03 -29.95
N ARG A 128 -15.48 8.43 -29.78
CA ARG A 128 -14.51 7.79 -28.88
C ARG A 128 -14.73 8.13 -27.41
N VAL A 129 -15.58 9.11 -27.13
CA VAL A 129 -15.94 9.54 -25.79
C VAL A 129 -17.45 9.49 -25.66
N ARG A 130 -17.97 8.53 -24.89
CA ARG A 130 -19.40 8.43 -24.61
C ARG A 130 -19.76 9.26 -23.40
N VAL A 131 -20.87 9.97 -23.50
CA VAL A 131 -21.49 10.65 -22.37
C VAL A 131 -22.70 9.82 -21.98
N LEU A 132 -22.68 9.31 -20.76
CA LEU A 132 -23.79 8.56 -20.21
C LEU A 132 -24.58 9.47 -19.27
N ILE A 133 -25.89 9.48 -19.41
CA ILE A 133 -26.81 10.16 -18.49
C ILE A 133 -27.45 9.06 -17.65
N ASP A 134 -27.23 9.09 -16.33
CA ASP A 134 -27.72 8.06 -15.41
C ASP A 134 -27.32 6.61 -15.82
N GLY A 135 -26.17 6.48 -16.48
CA GLY A 135 -25.65 5.21 -16.98
C GLY A 135 -26.14 4.81 -18.37
N LEU A 136 -26.92 5.65 -19.06
CA LEU A 136 -27.45 5.39 -20.39
C LEU A 136 -26.74 6.23 -21.47
N GLY A 137 -26.27 5.59 -22.55
CA GLY A 137 -25.68 6.23 -23.73
C GLY A 137 -24.84 5.31 -24.62
#